data_AF-A0A4W5PLT5-F1
#
_entry.id   AF-A0A4W5PLT5-F1
#
_cell.length_a   1.000
_cell.length_b   1.000
_cell.length_c   1.000
_cell.angle_alpha   90.00
_cell.angle_beta   90.00
_cell.angle_gamma   90.00
#
_symmetry.space_group_name_H-M   'P 1'
#
loop_
_entity.id
_entity.type
_entity.pdbx_description
1 polymer ?
#
loop_
_entity_poly.entity_id
_entity_poly.type
_entity_poly.pdbx_seq_one_letter_code
_entity_poly.pdbx_strand_id
1 'polypeptide(L)'
;MARPIVDTKGIRTPAHVQLKLKKLQLQDERLVTIERDNRLLSSKLSDIVRSKGLVDHRNHYPERSLNAEKRRHELLQVTNQNQAIYQRITARESDYRRQLWLDDWERVERRRDDIARYPRAVANKQKSMQRVKFAGSDSGQSEKSSESNSYSDTNSDLEEEEEEEEEEEEKKEVDENKDTLNE
;
A
#
# COMPACT_ATOMS: atom_id res chain seq x y z
N MET A 1 -36.32 50.73 -81.78
CA MET A 1 -36.40 49.32 -82.24
C MET A 1 -35.27 48.55 -81.58
N ALA A 2 -35.55 47.74 -80.55
CA ALA A 2 -34.55 46.89 -79.90
C ALA A 2 -34.31 45.63 -80.75
N ARG A 3 -33.04 45.29 -80.99
CA ARG A 3 -32.66 44.09 -81.75
C ARG A 3 -32.54 42.91 -80.76
N PRO A 4 -33.28 41.81 -80.94
CA PRO A 4 -33.10 40.64 -80.10
C PRO A 4 -31.73 40.03 -80.41
N ILE A 5 -30.86 39.92 -79.40
CA ILE A 5 -29.58 39.25 -79.50
C ILE A 5 -29.59 38.06 -78.54
N VAL A 6 -29.38 36.87 -79.09
CA VAL A 6 -29.26 35.64 -78.31
C VAL A 6 -27.80 35.48 -77.94
N ASP A 7 -27.51 35.34 -76.64
CA ASP A 7 -26.15 35.05 -76.19
C ASP A 7 -25.76 33.63 -76.61
N THR A 8 -24.75 33.52 -77.47
CA THR A 8 -24.21 32.25 -77.97
C THR A 8 -22.91 31.85 -77.25
N LYS A 9 -22.50 32.59 -76.21
CA LYS A 9 -21.29 32.24 -75.45
C LYS A 9 -21.52 30.97 -74.65
N GLY A 10 -20.60 30.02 -74.78
CA GLY A 10 -20.61 28.80 -74.00
C GLY A 10 -20.59 29.09 -72.50
N ILE A 11 -21.28 28.27 -71.72
CA ILE A 11 -21.35 28.40 -70.26
C ILE A 11 -19.92 28.35 -69.70
N ARG A 12 -19.56 29.34 -68.86
CA ARG A 12 -18.25 29.37 -68.19
C ARG A 12 -18.09 28.12 -67.34
N THR A 13 -16.99 27.39 -67.55
CA THR A 13 -16.71 26.19 -66.77
C THR A 13 -16.63 26.54 -65.28
N PRO A 14 -17.39 25.85 -64.41
CA PRO A 14 -17.35 26.10 -62.98
C PRO A 14 -15.95 25.86 -62.38
N ALA A 15 -15.56 26.66 -61.41
CA ALA A 15 -14.21 26.61 -60.81
C ALA A 15 -13.85 25.22 -60.25
N HIS A 16 -14.80 24.50 -59.66
CA HIS A 16 -14.57 23.15 -59.10
C HIS A 16 -14.25 22.07 -60.17
N VAL A 17 -14.58 22.33 -61.45
CA VAL A 17 -14.22 21.45 -62.57
C VAL A 17 -12.79 21.70 -63.00
N GLN A 18 -12.35 22.96 -62.97
CA GLN A 18 -10.98 23.37 -63.28
C GLN A 18 -10.01 22.97 -62.15
N LEU A 19 -10.46 23.12 -60.89
CA LEU A 19 -9.70 22.85 -59.68
C LEU A 19 -10.45 21.81 -58.84
N LYS A 20 -9.95 20.57 -58.84
CA LYS A 20 -10.51 19.46 -58.03
C LYS A 20 -10.10 19.59 -56.55
N LEU A 21 -10.56 20.65 -55.89
CA LEU A 21 -10.14 21.03 -54.52
C LEU A 21 -10.24 19.87 -53.51
N LYS A 22 -11.35 19.12 -53.51
CA LYS A 22 -11.52 17.94 -52.64
C LYS A 22 -10.46 16.86 -52.88
N LYS A 23 -10.04 16.66 -54.13
CA LYS A 23 -8.99 15.70 -54.46
C LYS A 23 -7.65 16.16 -53.89
N LEU A 24 -7.33 17.45 -54.02
CA LEU A 24 -6.10 18.04 -53.49
C LEU A 24 -6.07 17.91 -51.96
N GLN A 25 -7.16 18.30 -51.30
CA GLN A 25 -7.29 18.16 -49.84
C GLN A 25 -7.07 16.71 -49.37
N LEU A 26 -7.70 15.73 -50.01
CA LEU A 26 -7.52 14.31 -49.67
C LEU A 26 -6.07 13.83 -49.90
N GLN A 27 -5.39 14.39 -50.90
CA GLN A 27 -3.97 14.08 -51.15
C GLN A 27 -3.08 14.67 -50.05
N ASP A 28 -3.33 15.90 -49.63
CA ASP A 28 -2.59 16.56 -48.55
C ASP A 28 -2.79 15.83 -47.22
N GLU A 29 -4.04 15.50 -46.84
CA GLU A 29 -4.34 14.74 -45.63
C GLU A 29 -3.64 13.36 -45.62
N ARG A 30 -3.60 12.70 -46.77
CA ARG A 30 -2.87 11.43 -46.92
C ARG A 30 -1.37 11.61 -46.75
N LEU A 31 -0.79 12.65 -47.34
CA LEU A 31 0.65 12.95 -47.22
C LEU A 31 1.03 13.26 -45.78
N VAL A 32 0.23 14.07 -45.07
CA VAL A 32 0.44 14.38 -43.65
C VAL A 32 0.42 13.11 -42.79
N THR A 33 -0.50 12.18 -43.07
CA THR A 33 -0.55 10.89 -42.37
C THR A 33 0.72 10.07 -42.62
N ILE A 34 1.13 9.96 -43.89
CA ILE A 34 2.35 9.24 -44.28
C ILE A 34 3.60 9.85 -43.62
N GLU A 35 3.72 11.17 -43.60
CA GLU A 35 4.85 11.87 -42.98
C GLU A 35 4.90 11.64 -41.47
N ARG A 36 3.75 11.69 -40.79
CA ARG A 36 3.64 11.38 -39.36
C ARG A 36 4.09 9.94 -39.07
N ASP A 37 3.60 8.99 -39.86
CA ASP A 37 3.93 7.57 -39.69
C ASP A 37 5.41 7.31 -39.98
N ASN A 38 5.97 7.92 -41.02
CA ASN A 38 7.40 7.84 -41.35
C ASN A 38 8.28 8.42 -40.24
N ARG A 39 7.86 9.53 -39.63
CA ARG A 39 8.57 10.14 -38.49
C ARG A 39 8.53 9.21 -37.27
N LEU A 40 7.36 8.65 -36.95
CA LEU A 40 7.21 7.69 -35.85
C LEU A 40 8.06 6.43 -36.07
N LEU A 41 8.04 5.89 -37.30
CA LEU A 41 8.84 4.73 -37.68
C LEU A 41 10.33 5.02 -37.54
N SER A 42 10.78 6.17 -38.05
CA SER A 42 12.19 6.58 -37.98
C SER A 42 12.65 6.77 -36.53
N SER A 43 11.80 7.32 -35.67
CA SER A 43 12.07 7.42 -34.23
C SER A 43 12.26 6.04 -33.62
N LYS A 44 11.30 5.13 -33.82
CA LYS A 44 11.36 3.75 -33.29
C LYS A 44 12.58 2.99 -33.79
N LEU A 45 12.91 3.13 -35.07
CA LEU A 45 14.11 2.52 -35.65
C LEU A 45 15.38 3.11 -35.02
N SER A 46 15.43 4.43 -34.80
CA SER A 46 16.54 5.08 -34.12
C SER A 46 16.67 4.58 -32.67
N ASP A 47 15.57 4.37 -31.97
CA ASP A 47 15.55 3.80 -30.63
C ASP A 47 16.07 2.36 -30.62
N ILE A 48 15.63 1.51 -31.56
CA ILE A 48 16.12 0.13 -31.71
C ILE A 48 17.62 0.12 -32.03
N VAL A 49 18.08 0.94 -32.97
CA VAL A 49 19.49 1.02 -33.37
C VAL A 49 20.37 1.53 -32.22
N ARG A 50 19.89 2.49 -31.43
CA ARG A 50 20.60 2.97 -30.24
C ARG A 50 20.56 1.97 -29.09
N SER A 51 19.48 1.19 -28.98
CA SER A 51 19.36 0.14 -27.97
C SER A 51 20.41 -0.94 -28.23
N LYS A 52 21.07 -1.44 -27.19
CA LYS A 52 22.07 -2.53 -27.28
C LYS A 52 21.41 -3.92 -27.44
N GLY A 53 20.14 -3.98 -27.84
CA GLY A 53 19.36 -5.22 -27.90
C GLY A 53 18.90 -5.75 -26.54
N LEU A 54 18.85 -4.90 -25.50
CA LEU A 54 18.31 -5.27 -24.20
C LEU A 54 16.78 -5.26 -24.28
N VAL A 55 16.19 -6.44 -24.46
CA VAL A 55 14.73 -6.65 -24.39
C VAL A 55 14.43 -7.22 -23.02
N ASP A 56 13.50 -6.61 -22.28
CA ASP A 56 13.02 -7.21 -21.04
C ASP A 56 12.21 -8.48 -21.35
N HIS A 57 12.40 -9.52 -20.56
CA HIS A 57 11.63 -10.75 -20.66
C HIS A 57 10.49 -10.79 -19.62
N ARG A 58 10.33 -9.69 -18.88
CA ARG A 58 9.39 -9.56 -17.76
C ARG A 58 8.26 -8.66 -18.17
N ASN A 59 7.14 -9.28 -18.53
CA ASN A 59 5.92 -8.53 -18.75
C ASN A 59 5.22 -8.28 -17.42
N HIS A 60 5.01 -7.02 -17.06
CA HIS A 60 4.27 -6.62 -15.86
C HIS A 60 2.77 -6.69 -16.16
N TYR A 61 2.22 -7.90 -16.09
CA TYR A 61 0.78 -8.07 -16.11
C TYR A 61 0.22 -7.86 -14.70
N PRO A 62 -0.79 -7.00 -14.51
CA PRO A 62 -1.50 -6.97 -13.24
C PRO A 62 -2.18 -8.33 -13.05
N GLU A 63 -1.91 -8.98 -11.91
CA GLU A 63 -2.56 -10.24 -11.54
C GLU A 63 -4.06 -10.01 -11.33
N ARG A 64 -4.84 -10.22 -12.39
CA ARG A 64 -6.30 -10.13 -12.34
C ARG A 64 -6.88 -11.41 -11.76
N SER A 65 -7.05 -11.43 -10.43
CA SER A 65 -7.87 -12.44 -9.76
C SER A 65 -9.34 -12.02 -9.78
N LEU A 66 -10.22 -12.90 -10.26
CA LEU A 66 -11.68 -12.71 -10.23
C LEU A 66 -12.20 -12.43 -8.80
N ASN A 67 -11.49 -12.92 -7.79
CA ASN A 67 -11.86 -12.80 -6.38
C ASN A 67 -11.10 -11.68 -5.64
N ALA A 68 -10.32 -10.84 -6.33
CA ALA A 68 -9.51 -9.79 -5.70
C ALA A 68 -10.37 -8.84 -4.87
N GLU A 69 -11.51 -8.40 -5.43
CA GLU A 69 -12.41 -7.46 -4.77
C GLU A 69 -13.04 -8.06 -3.51
N LYS A 70 -13.49 -9.31 -3.61
CA LYS A 70 -14.06 -10.05 -2.48
C LYS A 70 -13.02 -10.23 -1.36
N ARG A 71 -11.79 -10.61 -1.72
CA ARG A 71 -10.69 -10.75 -0.76
C ARG A 71 -10.35 -9.42 -0.07
N ARG A 72 -10.37 -8.31 -0.82
CA ARG A 72 -10.15 -6.96 -0.28
C ARG A 72 -11.23 -6.58 0.75
N HIS A 73 -12.50 -6.84 0.44
CA HIS A 73 -13.60 -6.58 1.36
C HIS A 73 -13.51 -7.44 2.63
N GLU A 74 -13.23 -8.74 2.49
CA GLU A 74 -13.04 -9.65 3.62
C GLU A 74 -11.86 -9.21 4.49
N LEU A 75 -10.75 -8.80 3.87
CA LEU A 75 -9.59 -8.28 4.59
C LEU A 75 -9.95 -7.04 5.41
N LEU A 76 -10.62 -6.06 4.80
CA LEU A 76 -11.08 -4.85 5.51
C LEU A 76 -12.03 -5.19 6.65
N GLN A 77 -12.95 -6.14 6.45
CA GLN A 77 -13.87 -6.58 7.48
C GLN A 77 -13.13 -7.20 8.68
N VAL A 78 -12.18 -8.12 8.41
CA VAL A 78 -11.38 -8.76 9.44
C VAL A 78 -10.52 -7.75 10.17
N THR A 79 -9.89 -6.80 9.45
CA THR A 79 -9.08 -5.73 10.06
C THR A 79 -9.91 -4.88 11.01
N ASN A 80 -11.10 -4.43 10.59
CA ASN A 80 -11.99 -3.64 11.44
C ASN A 80 -12.45 -4.41 12.68
N GLN A 81 -12.77 -5.70 12.53
CA GLN A 81 -13.14 -6.57 13.65
C GLN A 81 -11.98 -6.76 14.63
N ASN A 82 -10.78 -6.99 14.12
CA ASN A 82 -9.56 -7.13 14.91
C ASN A 82 -9.25 -5.84 15.66
N GLN A 83 -9.38 -4.67 15.03
CA GLN A 83 -9.18 -3.38 15.68
C GLN A 83 -10.20 -3.17 16.81
N ALA A 84 -11.47 -3.50 16.59
CA ALA A 84 -12.50 -3.41 17.63
C ALA A 84 -12.25 -4.40 18.80
N ILE A 85 -11.68 -5.58 18.53
CA ILE A 85 -11.26 -6.52 19.58
C ILE A 85 -10.07 -5.95 20.35
N TYR A 86 -9.06 -5.45 19.62
CA TYR A 86 -7.87 -4.85 20.20
C TYR A 86 -8.20 -3.69 21.13
N GLN A 87 -9.07 -2.78 20.69
CA GLN A 87 -9.57 -1.66 21.50
C GLN A 87 -10.26 -2.17 22.78
N ARG A 88 -11.10 -3.21 22.68
CA ARG A 88 -11.78 -3.80 23.85
C ARG A 88 -10.81 -4.44 24.84
N ILE A 89 -9.79 -5.14 24.34
CA ILE A 89 -8.76 -5.76 25.18
C ILE A 89 -7.94 -4.68 25.87
N THR A 90 -7.53 -3.65 25.13
CA THR A 90 -6.67 -2.57 25.63
C THR A 90 -7.39 -1.66 26.61
N ALA A 91 -8.67 -1.33 26.34
CA ALA A 91 -9.48 -0.52 27.23
C ALA A 91 -9.88 -1.23 28.53
N ARG A 92 -9.81 -2.58 28.55
CA ARG A 92 -10.14 -3.34 29.74
C ARG A 92 -8.94 -3.37 30.68
N GLU A 93 -9.06 -2.67 31.80
CA GLU A 93 -8.12 -2.79 32.90
C GLU A 93 -8.14 -4.22 33.49
N SER A 94 -6.99 -4.67 34.00
CA SER A 94 -6.93 -5.96 34.68
C SER A 94 -7.76 -5.92 35.97
N ASP A 95 -8.76 -6.80 36.09
CA ASP A 95 -9.50 -7.03 37.34
C ASP A 95 -8.62 -7.67 38.45
N TYR A 96 -7.31 -7.82 38.20
CA TYR A 96 -6.34 -8.46 39.07
C TYR A 96 -6.04 -7.59 40.30
N ARG A 97 -6.96 -7.61 41.27
CA ARG A 97 -6.80 -6.96 42.58
C ARG A 97 -5.91 -7.83 43.48
N ARG A 98 -4.61 -7.81 43.21
CA ARG A 98 -3.59 -8.62 43.91
C ARG A 98 -3.71 -8.53 45.44
N GLN A 99 -3.96 -7.33 45.98
CA GLN A 99 -4.08 -7.11 47.42
C GLN A 99 -5.27 -7.89 48.01
N LEU A 100 -6.46 -7.82 47.40
CA LEU A 100 -7.63 -8.57 47.86
C LEU A 100 -7.39 -10.08 47.84
N TRP A 101 -6.71 -10.57 46.81
CA TRP A 101 -6.39 -11.99 46.67
C TRP A 101 -5.41 -12.46 47.74
N LEU A 102 -4.41 -11.63 48.08
CA LEU A 102 -3.48 -11.91 49.17
C LEU A 102 -4.21 -11.93 50.52
N ASP A 103 -5.09 -10.97 50.77
CA ASP A 103 -5.86 -10.89 52.01
C ASP A 103 -6.84 -12.06 52.15
N ASP A 104 -7.52 -12.45 51.06
CA ASP A 104 -8.39 -13.62 51.02
C ASP A 104 -7.61 -14.91 51.23
N TRP A 105 -6.45 -15.03 50.59
CA TRP A 105 -5.56 -16.16 50.80
C TRP A 105 -5.12 -16.24 52.26
N GLU A 106 -4.71 -15.12 52.86
CA GLU A 106 -4.31 -15.06 54.26
C GLU A 106 -5.48 -15.39 55.21
N ARG A 107 -6.68 -14.88 54.93
CA ARG A 107 -7.91 -15.24 55.67
C ARG A 107 -8.19 -16.74 55.61
N VAL A 108 -8.09 -17.33 54.42
CA VAL A 108 -8.28 -18.76 54.22
C VAL A 108 -7.19 -19.55 54.94
N GLU A 109 -5.93 -19.10 54.90
CA GLU A 109 -4.81 -19.77 55.54
C GLU A 109 -4.96 -19.75 57.07
N ARG A 110 -5.35 -18.62 57.67
CA ARG A 110 -5.68 -18.55 59.10
C ARG A 110 -6.81 -19.51 59.48
N ARG A 111 -7.95 -19.48 58.74
CA ARG A 111 -9.07 -20.41 59.01
C ARG A 111 -8.64 -21.86 58.90
N ARG A 112 -7.77 -22.16 57.93
CA ARG A 112 -7.20 -23.50 57.75
C ARG A 112 -6.42 -23.88 58.99
N ASP A 113 -5.53 -23.03 59.48
CA ASP A 113 -4.77 -23.29 60.71
C ASP A 113 -5.69 -23.46 61.94
N ASP A 114 -6.77 -22.69 62.03
CA ASP A 114 -7.74 -22.77 63.14
C ASP A 114 -8.54 -24.08 63.16
N ILE A 115 -8.98 -24.58 61.98
CA ILE A 115 -9.71 -25.87 61.87
C ILE A 115 -8.77 -27.08 61.79
N ALA A 116 -7.46 -26.86 61.86
CA ALA A 116 -6.47 -27.90 61.78
C ALA A 116 -6.50 -28.78 63.04
N ARG A 117 -6.70 -30.09 62.87
CA ARG A 117 -6.52 -31.04 63.97
C ARG A 117 -5.06 -31.14 64.44
N TYR A 118 -4.09 -30.82 63.57
CA TYR A 118 -2.65 -30.91 63.84
C TYR A 118 -1.92 -29.65 63.35
N PRO A 119 -0.87 -29.18 64.04
CA PRO A 119 -0.12 -27.98 63.64
C PRO A 119 0.45 -28.10 62.23
N ARG A 120 0.08 -27.18 61.32
CA ARG A 120 0.56 -27.23 59.91
C ARG A 120 1.99 -26.78 59.71
N ALA A 121 2.55 -26.03 60.67
CA ALA A 121 3.92 -25.50 60.60
C ALA A 121 4.99 -26.59 60.41
N VAL A 122 4.74 -27.83 60.85
CA VAL A 122 5.66 -28.97 60.68
C VAL A 122 5.52 -29.67 59.32
N ALA A 123 4.32 -29.68 58.72
CA ALA A 123 4.06 -30.33 57.43
C ALA A 123 4.70 -29.58 56.25
N ASN A 124 4.79 -28.25 56.34
CA ASN A 124 5.44 -27.43 55.31
C ASN A 124 6.97 -27.61 55.28
N LYS A 125 7.60 -27.97 56.42
CA LYS A 125 9.04 -28.30 56.48
C LYS A 125 9.36 -29.61 55.73
N GLN A 126 8.50 -30.63 55.83
CA GLN A 126 8.68 -31.89 55.11
C GLN A 126 8.49 -31.76 53.59
N LYS A 127 7.56 -30.92 53.12
CA LYS A 127 7.36 -30.67 51.67
C LYS A 127 8.56 -30.05 50.99
N SER A 128 9.33 -29.20 51.67
CA SER A 128 10.57 -28.63 51.11
C SER A 128 11.64 -29.69 50.83
N MET A 129 11.63 -30.80 51.58
CA MET A 129 12.53 -31.94 51.38
C MET A 129 12.04 -32.93 50.30
N GLN A 130 10.77 -32.86 49.89
CA GLN A 130 10.16 -33.69 48.84
C GLN A 130 10.05 -32.96 47.49
N ARG A 131 11.03 -32.10 47.15
CA ARG A 131 11.14 -31.57 45.78
C ARG A 131 11.83 -32.61 44.91
N VAL A 132 11.07 -33.28 44.05
CA VAL A 132 11.65 -34.14 43.00
C VAL A 132 12.31 -33.23 41.97
N LYS A 133 13.63 -33.33 41.84
CA LYS A 133 14.36 -32.70 40.74
C LYS A 133 14.06 -33.51 39.48
N PHE A 134 13.32 -32.94 38.54
CA PHE A 134 13.24 -33.51 37.20
C PHE A 134 14.61 -33.34 36.55
N ALA A 135 15.21 -34.45 36.12
CA ALA A 135 16.45 -34.42 35.34
C ALA A 135 16.15 -33.75 33.99
N GLY A 136 16.57 -32.49 33.85
CA GLY A 136 16.39 -31.72 32.61
C GLY A 136 16.31 -30.21 32.78
N SER A 137 16.03 -29.70 33.99
CA SER A 137 16.14 -28.25 34.24
C SER A 137 17.51 -27.96 34.83
N ASP A 138 18.43 -27.58 33.95
CA ASP A 138 19.64 -26.86 34.32
C ASP A 138 19.26 -25.68 35.23
N SER A 139 19.98 -25.56 36.33
CA SER A 139 19.82 -24.50 37.31
C SER A 139 20.50 -23.25 36.78
N GLY A 140 19.82 -22.56 35.85
CA GLY A 140 20.17 -21.21 35.45
C GLY A 140 19.84 -20.24 36.58
N GLN A 141 20.85 -19.47 37.00
CA GLN A 141 20.76 -18.43 38.02
C GLN A 141 19.61 -17.47 37.70
N SER A 142 18.73 -17.26 38.67
CA SER A 142 17.78 -16.13 38.64
C SER A 142 18.58 -14.87 38.92
N GLU A 143 19.22 -14.35 37.87
CA GLU A 143 19.62 -12.96 37.85
C GLU A 143 18.38 -12.09 37.61
N LYS A 144 18.36 -11.02 38.38
CA LYS A 144 17.40 -9.94 38.33
C LYS A 144 17.71 -9.16 37.05
N SER A 145 16.87 -9.24 36.04
CA SER A 145 16.78 -8.20 35.04
C SER A 145 15.32 -7.97 34.69
N SER A 146 14.83 -6.83 35.16
CA SER A 146 13.61 -6.21 34.68
C SER A 146 13.97 -5.55 33.35
N GLU A 147 13.95 -6.31 32.26
CA GLU A 147 13.90 -5.75 30.92
C GLU A 147 12.47 -5.28 30.66
N SER A 148 12.29 -3.96 30.70
CA SER A 148 11.14 -3.29 30.09
C SER A 148 11.13 -3.65 28.61
N ASN A 149 10.16 -4.48 28.20
CA ASN A 149 9.89 -4.71 26.79
C ASN A 149 9.18 -3.46 26.25
N SER A 150 9.96 -2.44 25.91
CA SER A 150 9.53 -1.35 25.05
C SER A 150 9.37 -1.94 23.66
N TYR A 151 8.13 -2.20 23.25
CA TYR A 151 7.83 -2.30 21.84
C TYR A 151 8.13 -0.94 21.23
N SER A 152 9.28 -0.81 20.57
CA SER A 152 9.52 0.28 19.64
C SER A 152 8.55 0.08 18.48
N ASP A 153 7.57 0.97 18.37
CA ASP A 153 6.84 1.25 17.15
C ASP A 153 7.87 1.62 16.08
N THR A 154 8.19 0.68 15.19
CA THR A 154 9.00 0.93 13.99
C THR A 154 8.11 1.26 12.78
N ASN A 155 6.89 1.77 13.03
CA ASN A 155 5.97 2.20 11.98
C ASN A 155 5.99 3.72 11.77
N SER A 156 6.63 4.51 12.63
CA SER A 156 6.73 5.97 12.44
C SER A 156 7.73 6.36 11.35
N ASP A 157 8.87 5.67 11.26
CA ASP A 157 9.92 6.03 10.29
C ASP A 157 9.52 5.75 8.83
N LEU A 158 8.61 4.80 8.58
CA LEU A 158 8.12 4.52 7.22
C LEU A 158 7.03 5.51 6.76
N GLU A 159 6.25 6.05 7.70
CA GLU A 159 5.25 7.09 7.39
C GLU A 159 5.93 8.46 7.24
N GLU A 160 6.99 8.75 8.01
CA GLU A 160 7.80 9.98 7.83
C GLU A 160 8.64 9.94 6.54
N GLU A 161 9.21 8.79 6.15
CA GLU A 161 9.92 8.67 4.86
C GLU A 161 8.97 8.76 3.64
N GLU A 162 7.74 8.24 3.72
CA GLU A 162 6.73 8.39 2.67
C GLU A 162 6.21 9.84 2.57
N GLU A 163 6.00 10.54 3.70
CA GLU A 163 5.61 11.96 3.71
C GLU A 163 6.77 12.89 3.23
N GLU A 164 8.03 12.58 3.55
CA GLU A 164 9.18 13.35 3.05
C GLU A 164 9.43 13.13 1.55
N GLU A 165 9.20 11.92 1.01
CA GLU A 165 9.27 11.65 -0.44
C GLU A 165 8.14 12.34 -1.22
N GLU A 166 6.91 12.35 -0.70
CA GLU A 166 5.78 13.09 -1.31
C GLU A 166 6.02 14.61 -1.29
N GLU A 167 6.57 15.17 -0.21
CA GLU A 167 6.92 16.60 -0.16
C GLU A 167 8.09 16.97 -1.08
N GLU A 168 9.05 16.06 -1.33
CA GLU A 168 10.15 16.29 -2.28
C GLU A 168 9.68 16.21 -3.74
N GLU A 169 8.72 15.33 -4.07
CA GLU A 169 8.12 15.29 -5.41
C GLU A 169 7.27 16.53 -5.69
N GLU A 170 6.49 17.01 -4.73
CA GLU A 170 5.67 18.23 -4.90
C GLU A 170 6.55 19.49 -5.08
N LYS A 171 7.70 19.58 -4.38
CA LYS A 171 8.65 20.69 -4.54
C LYS A 171 9.38 20.65 -5.90
N LYS A 172 9.68 19.47 -6.45
CA LYS A 172 10.28 19.31 -7.79
C LYS A 172 9.29 19.68 -8.90
N GLU A 173 8.01 19.32 -8.76
CA GLU A 173 6.97 19.67 -9.73
C GLU A 173 6.67 21.18 -9.74
N VAL A 174 6.80 21.86 -8.60
CA VAL A 174 6.63 23.32 -8.49
C VAL A 174 7.81 24.10 -9.10
N ASP A 175 9.04 23.59 -9.04
CA ASP A 175 10.20 24.25 -9.66
C ASP A 175 10.29 24.01 -11.18
N GLU A 176 9.92 22.82 -11.69
CA GLU A 176 9.81 22.58 -13.15
C GLU A 176 8.73 23.46 -13.82
N ASN A 177 7.66 23.79 -13.09
CA ASN A 177 6.59 24.66 -13.58
C ASN A 177 6.93 26.16 -13.51
N LYS A 178 7.98 26.56 -12.78
CA LYS A 178 8.46 27.96 -12.77
C LYS A 178 9.46 28.23 -13.91
N ASP A 179 10.26 27.24 -14.29
CA ASP A 179 11.20 27.37 -15.40
C ASP A 179 10.53 27.37 -16.78
N THR A 180 9.32 26.82 -16.89
CA THR A 180 8.51 26.83 -18.12
C THR A 180 7.67 28.09 -18.33
N LEU A 181 7.71 29.04 -17.39
CA LEU A 181 6.92 30.29 -17.43
C LEU A 181 7.77 31.56 -17.61
N ASN A 182 9.09 31.43 -17.75
CA ASN A 182 10.03 32.54 -17.96
C ASN A 182 10.82 32.48 -19.28
N GLU A 183 10.34 31.74 -20.29
CA GLU A 183 10.89 31.77 -21.66
C GLU A 183 9.86 32.25 -22.70
#